data_AF-A0A811PYE1-F1
#
_entry.id   AF-A0A811PYE1-F1
#
_cell.length_a   1.000
_cell.length_b   1.000
_cell.length_c   1.000
_cell.angle_alpha   90.00
_cell.angle_beta   90.00
_cell.angle_gamma   90.00
#
_symmetry.space_group_name_H-M   'P 1'
#
loop_
_entity.id
_entity.type
_entity.pdbx_description
1 polymer ?
#
loop_
_entity_poly.entity_id
_entity_poly.type
_entity_poly.pdbx_seq_one_letter_code
_entity_poly.pdbx_strand_id
1 'polypeptide(L)'
;MSNSSTFASFPCNFSTFQQQLPWTSCGTGTPQAWGNQTCVYTYLYADMSVTSGLLAADTSTFDGSAAVDGLAFGCGSFNQGLLDFNSSGTGITGFGCGALSLSSQLKVDNFSYCFTNITGSTPSAVLLGLPANL
;
A
#
# COMPACT_ATOMS: atom_id res chain seq x y z
N MET A 1 6.56 -17.60 -3.14
CA MET A 1 7.80 -16.86 -2.84
C MET A 1 7.82 -15.63 -3.73
N SER A 2 8.25 -14.47 -3.21
CA SER A 2 8.36 -13.26 -4.04
C SER A 2 9.45 -13.46 -5.10
N ASN A 3 9.24 -12.91 -6.31
CA ASN A 3 10.27 -12.84 -7.35
C ASN A 3 11.09 -11.54 -7.28
N SER A 4 10.78 -10.63 -6.36
CA SER A 4 11.58 -9.43 -6.11
C SER A 4 12.73 -9.74 -5.16
N SER A 5 13.94 -9.27 -5.50
CA SER A 5 15.13 -9.37 -4.66
C SER A 5 15.18 -8.30 -3.56
N THR A 6 14.35 -7.26 -3.66
CA THR A 6 14.26 -6.17 -2.66
C THR A 6 13.01 -6.27 -1.78
N PHE A 7 12.16 -7.27 -2.01
CA PHE A 7 11.02 -7.57 -1.16
C PHE A 7 11.45 -7.96 0.26
N ALA A 8 10.84 -7.32 1.25
CA ALA A 8 11.02 -7.62 2.66
C ALA A 8 9.68 -7.67 3.39
N SER A 9 9.55 -8.60 4.34
CA SER A 9 8.42 -8.62 5.27
C SER A 9 8.81 -7.92 6.57
N PHE A 10 7.86 -7.22 7.19
CA PHE A 10 8.13 -6.56 8.47
C PHE A 10 8.16 -7.57 9.60
N PRO A 11 9.16 -7.51 10.50
CA PRO A 11 9.16 -8.33 11.70
C PRO A 11 8.04 -7.87 12.65
N CYS A 12 7.52 -8.80 13.45
CA CYS A 12 6.55 -8.48 14.48
C CYS A 12 7.26 -7.95 15.74
N ASN A 13 7.56 -6.66 15.76
CA ASN A 13 8.18 -5.99 16.92
C ASN A 13 7.40 -4.75 17.40
N PHE A 14 6.19 -4.52 16.86
CA PHE A 14 5.30 -3.40 17.22
C PHE A 14 5.98 -2.01 17.21
N SER A 15 6.84 -1.79 16.21
CA SER A 15 7.44 -0.48 15.91
C SER A 15 6.40 0.63 15.76
N THR A 16 6.83 1.90 15.90
CA THR A 16 5.97 3.08 15.73
C THR A 16 5.23 3.10 14.39
N PHE A 17 5.82 2.52 13.35
CA PHE A 17 5.22 2.37 12.02
C PHE A 17 4.01 1.43 12.05
N GLN A 18 4.12 0.28 12.72
CA GLN A 18 3.03 -0.69 12.86
C GLN A 18 1.88 -0.15 13.73
N GLN A 19 2.18 0.74 14.67
CA GLN A 19 1.18 1.40 15.51
C GLN A 19 0.27 2.37 14.74
N GLN A 20 0.62 2.70 13.49
CA GLN A 20 -0.21 3.55 12.62
C GLN A 20 -1.36 2.76 11.96
N LEU A 21 -1.32 1.43 12.02
CA LEU A 21 -2.39 0.57 11.51
C LEU A 21 -3.46 0.37 12.60
N PRO A 22 -4.76 0.35 12.24
CA PRO A 22 -5.83 0.10 13.20
C PRO A 22 -5.69 -1.24 13.94
N TRP A 23 -5.29 -2.29 13.21
CA TRP A 23 -5.06 -3.61 13.78
C TRP A 23 -3.83 -4.29 13.19
N THR A 24 -2.98 -4.78 14.09
CA THR A 24 -1.81 -5.59 13.76
C THR A 24 -1.69 -6.79 14.69
N SER A 25 -1.09 -7.88 14.20
CA SER A 25 -0.75 -9.03 15.01
C SER A 25 0.51 -9.73 14.48
N CYS A 26 0.94 -10.78 15.18
CA CYS A 26 2.11 -11.57 14.78
C CYS A 26 1.68 -12.88 14.13
N GLY A 27 2.30 -13.20 13.00
CA GLY A 27 2.21 -14.50 12.37
C GLY A 27 2.83 -15.59 13.25
N THR A 28 2.15 -16.74 13.35
CA THR A 28 2.54 -17.86 14.24
C THR A 28 3.36 -18.94 13.54
N GLY A 29 3.60 -18.81 12.22
CA GLY A 29 4.44 -19.75 11.48
C GLY A 29 3.83 -21.14 11.26
N THR A 30 2.53 -21.33 11.51
CA THR A 30 1.84 -22.57 11.12
C THR A 30 1.63 -22.60 9.60
N PRO A 31 1.46 -23.78 8.98
CA PRO A 31 1.33 -23.91 7.51
C PRO A 31 0.20 -23.09 6.88
N GLN A 32 -0.80 -22.71 7.68
CA GLN A 32 -1.94 -21.87 7.29
C GLN A 32 -1.82 -20.41 7.74
N ALA A 33 -0.81 -20.05 8.53
CA ALA A 33 -0.63 -18.73 9.11
C ALA A 33 0.54 -18.00 8.48
N TRP A 34 0.38 -16.69 8.35
CA TRP A 34 1.34 -15.79 7.75
C TRP A 34 2.66 -15.91 8.54
N GLY A 35 3.80 -15.94 7.85
CA GLY A 35 5.05 -16.53 8.32
C GLY A 35 5.47 -16.22 9.77
N ASN A 36 6.34 -17.05 10.35
CA ASN A 36 6.68 -16.93 11.78
C ASN A 36 7.25 -15.54 12.12
N GLN A 37 6.68 -14.88 13.15
CA GLN A 37 7.07 -13.55 13.62
C GLN A 37 6.99 -12.46 12.54
N THR A 38 6.11 -12.61 11.55
CA THR A 38 5.83 -11.56 10.56
C THR A 38 4.69 -10.65 11.01
N CYS A 39 4.71 -9.40 10.57
CA CYS A 39 3.65 -8.44 10.85
C CYS A 39 2.43 -8.70 9.97
N VAL A 40 1.33 -9.04 10.62
CA VAL A 40 -0.01 -9.22 10.04
C VAL A 40 -0.75 -7.90 10.21
N TYR A 41 -1.33 -7.35 9.13
CA TYR A 41 -2.22 -6.19 9.21
C TYR A 41 -3.66 -6.60 8.91
N THR A 42 -4.60 -5.88 9.52
CA THR A 42 -6.00 -5.83 9.10
C THR A 42 -6.43 -4.38 8.98
N TYR A 43 -7.08 -4.05 7.88
CA TYR A 43 -7.56 -2.70 7.60
C TYR A 43 -9.03 -2.74 7.20
N LEU A 44 -9.80 -1.86 7.82
CA LEU A 44 -11.21 -1.61 7.51
C LEU A 44 -11.31 -0.29 6.75
N TYR A 45 -11.79 -0.37 5.51
CA TYR A 45 -12.06 0.80 4.69
C TYR A 45 -13.41 1.43 5.04
N ALA A 46 -13.60 2.68 4.62
CA ALA A 46 -14.81 3.45 4.93
C ALA A 46 -16.09 2.89 4.29
N ASP A 47 -15.94 2.15 3.18
CA ASP A 47 -17.01 1.41 2.50
C ASP A 47 -17.31 0.05 3.15
N MET A 48 -16.74 -0.21 4.33
CA MET A 48 -16.81 -1.46 5.09
C MET A 48 -16.08 -2.65 4.42
N SER A 49 -15.31 -2.42 3.35
CA SER A 49 -14.41 -3.43 2.82
C SER A 49 -13.28 -3.72 3.81
N VAL A 50 -12.89 -4.99 3.91
CA VAL A 50 -11.82 -5.45 4.80
C VAL A 50 -10.71 -6.07 3.98
N THR A 51 -9.48 -5.71 4.30
CA THR A 51 -8.28 -6.38 3.80
C THR A 51 -7.42 -6.84 4.97
N SER A 52 -6.82 -8.01 4.84
CA SER A 52 -5.83 -8.49 5.78
C SER A 52 -4.72 -9.23 5.05
N GLY A 53 -3.49 -9.01 5.50
CA GLY A 53 -2.31 -9.60 4.88
C GLY A 53 -1.00 -9.30 5.59
N LEU A 54 0.12 -9.57 4.92
CA LEU A 54 1.43 -9.24 5.46
C LEU A 54 1.75 -7.77 5.25
N LEU A 55 2.27 -7.09 6.27
CA LEU A 55 2.94 -5.82 6.07
C LEU A 55 4.31 -6.11 5.44
N ALA A 56 4.56 -5.51 4.28
CA ALA A 56 5.76 -5.73 3.48
C ALA A 56 6.33 -4.40 2.99
N ALA A 57 7.56 -4.44 2.51
CA ALA A 57 8.20 -3.35 1.79
C ALA A 57 8.89 -3.90 0.54
N ASP A 58 9.00 -3.06 -0.48
CA ASP A 58 9.69 -3.39 -1.73
C ASP A 58 10.19 -2.09 -2.38
N THR A 59 10.97 -2.22 -3.46
CA THR A 59 11.35 -1.07 -4.28
C THR A 59 10.20 -0.70 -5.21
N SER A 60 9.84 0.59 -5.24
CA SER A 60 8.83 1.12 -6.16
C SER A 60 9.45 2.16 -7.09
N THR A 61 9.14 2.06 -8.39
CA THR A 61 9.67 2.97 -9.41
C THR A 61 8.55 3.86 -9.93
N PHE A 62 8.83 5.16 -9.99
CA PHE A 62 7.94 6.18 -10.52
C PHE A 62 8.44 6.71 -11.85
N ASP A 63 7.69 7.66 -12.44
CA ASP A 63 8.06 8.28 -13.72
C ASP A 63 9.48 8.89 -13.67
N GLY A 64 10.15 8.91 -14.82
CA GLY A 64 11.56 9.32 -14.92
C GLY A 64 12.55 8.33 -14.27
N SER A 65 12.12 7.09 -13.99
CA SER A 65 12.94 6.04 -13.36
C SER A 65 13.39 6.37 -11.93
N ALA A 66 12.62 7.21 -11.22
CA ALA A 66 12.86 7.48 -9.81
C ALA A 66 12.46 6.26 -8.96
N ALA A 67 13.45 5.56 -8.41
CA ALA A 67 13.25 4.41 -7.55
C ALA A 67 13.27 4.82 -6.07
N VAL A 68 12.34 4.24 -5.30
CA VAL A 68 12.23 4.41 -3.85
C VAL A 68 12.27 3.04 -3.22
N ASP A 69 13.35 2.78 -2.47
CA ASP A 69 13.53 1.54 -1.74
C ASP A 69 12.75 1.56 -0.42
N GLY A 70 12.27 0.39 -0.03
CA GLY A 70 11.64 0.19 1.27
C GLY A 70 10.28 0.86 1.40
N LEU A 71 9.59 1.13 0.28
CA LEU A 71 8.21 1.61 0.32
C LEU A 71 7.34 0.51 0.91
N ALA A 72 6.67 0.80 2.03
CA ALA A 72 5.88 -0.16 2.76
C ALA A 72 4.43 -0.18 2.27
N PHE A 73 3.87 -1.38 2.18
CA PHE A 73 2.50 -1.64 1.74
C PHE A 73 1.95 -2.93 2.34
N GLY A 74 0.64 -3.10 2.22
CA GLY A 74 -0.04 -4.34 2.61
C GLY A 74 -0.06 -5.35 1.46
N CYS A 75 0.52 -6.54 1.68
CA CYS A 75 0.38 -7.70 0.80
C CYS A 75 -0.89 -8.47 1.19
N GLY A 76 -2.04 -8.01 0.68
CA GLY A 76 -3.36 -8.55 1.02
C GLY A 76 -3.58 -9.98 0.54
N SER A 77 -3.93 -10.89 1.45
CA SER A 77 -4.27 -12.29 1.14
C SER A 77 -5.75 -12.59 1.35
N PHE A 78 -6.42 -11.79 2.18
CA PHE A 78 -7.85 -11.85 2.41
C PHE A 78 -8.44 -10.47 2.14
N ASN A 79 -9.23 -10.36 1.07
CA ASN A 79 -9.86 -9.10 0.66
C ASN A 79 -11.35 -9.38 0.45
N GLN A 80 -12.21 -8.69 1.20
CA GLN A 80 -13.66 -8.81 1.09
C GLN A 80 -14.31 -7.43 1.05
N GLY A 81 -15.32 -7.25 0.20
CA GLY A 81 -16.10 -6.02 0.14
C GLY A 81 -16.45 -5.61 -1.27
N LEU A 82 -16.74 -4.31 -1.44
CA LEU A 82 -17.22 -3.72 -2.69
C LEU A 82 -16.11 -3.47 -3.71
N LEU A 83 -14.85 -3.48 -3.26
CA LEU A 83 -13.67 -3.31 -4.09
C LEU A 83 -13.40 -4.61 -4.84
N ASP A 84 -14.16 -4.80 -5.91
CA ASP A 84 -13.93 -5.89 -6.85
C ASP A 84 -12.82 -5.49 -7.82
N PHE A 85 -11.65 -6.11 -7.69
CA PHE A 85 -10.47 -5.88 -8.53
C PHE A 85 -10.58 -6.48 -9.94
N ASN A 86 -11.78 -6.94 -10.34
CA ASN A 86 -12.07 -7.78 -11.51
C ASN A 86 -11.86 -7.16 -12.91
N SER A 87 -10.97 -6.18 -13.13
CA SER A 87 -10.38 -5.91 -14.46
C SER A 87 -9.41 -4.72 -14.57
N SER A 88 -9.27 -3.84 -13.58
CA SER A 88 -8.56 -2.55 -13.78
C SER A 88 -7.41 -2.25 -12.80
N GLY A 89 -7.22 -3.06 -11.76
CA GLY A 89 -6.14 -2.84 -10.79
C GLY A 89 -6.01 -4.02 -9.82
N THR A 90 -4.83 -4.17 -9.21
CA THR A 90 -4.50 -5.28 -8.30
C THR A 90 -4.41 -4.85 -6.83
N GLY A 91 -4.68 -3.58 -6.53
CA GLY A 91 -4.57 -3.00 -5.20
C GLY A 91 -5.02 -1.55 -5.16
N ILE A 92 -4.79 -0.91 -4.01
CA ILE A 92 -5.20 0.46 -3.71
C ILE A 92 -4.00 1.25 -3.22
N THR A 93 -3.88 2.50 -3.66
CA THR A 93 -2.85 3.44 -3.18
C THR A 93 -3.50 4.47 -2.26
N GLY A 94 -3.00 4.57 -1.03
CA GLY A 94 -3.51 5.52 -0.03
C GLY A 94 -2.79 6.86 -0.10
N PHE A 95 -3.55 7.95 -0.28
CA PHE A 95 -3.05 9.33 -0.29
C PHE A 95 -3.51 10.15 0.94
N GLY A 96 -3.89 9.48 2.03
CA GLY A 96 -4.30 10.15 3.27
C GLY A 96 -3.14 10.89 3.96
N CYS A 97 -3.44 11.58 5.07
CA CYS A 97 -2.44 12.34 5.83
C CYS A 97 -1.68 11.51 6.89
N GLY A 98 -1.85 10.19 6.91
CA GLY A 98 -1.19 9.30 7.87
C GLY A 98 0.24 8.93 7.44
N ALA A 99 1.06 8.45 8.38
CA ALA A 99 2.46 8.11 8.09
C ALA A 99 2.64 6.95 7.08
N LEU A 100 1.60 6.12 6.89
CA LEU A 100 1.59 5.02 5.92
C LEU A 100 1.15 5.45 4.51
N SER A 101 0.71 6.70 4.33
CA SER A 101 0.31 7.15 3.00
C SER A 101 1.50 7.24 2.06
N LEU A 102 1.23 7.15 0.76
CA LEU A 102 2.26 7.25 -0.26
C LEU A 102 3.03 8.58 -0.12
N SER A 103 2.32 9.70 0.00
CA SER A 103 2.95 11.02 0.15
C SER A 103 3.88 11.11 1.35
N SER A 104 3.46 10.59 2.52
CA SER A 104 4.28 10.60 3.74
C SER A 104 5.54 9.74 3.60
N GLN A 105 5.42 8.54 3.03
CA GLN A 105 6.56 7.64 2.83
C GLN A 105 7.55 8.19 1.79
N LEU A 106 7.05 8.89 0.78
CA LEU A 106 7.86 9.59 -0.22
C LEU A 106 8.44 10.93 0.27
N LYS A 107 8.06 11.38 1.47
CA LYS A 107 8.48 12.67 2.06
C LYS A 107 8.13 13.86 1.17
N VAL A 108 6.93 13.83 0.58
CA VAL A 108 6.35 14.96 -0.15
C VAL A 108 5.18 15.56 0.61
N ASP A 109 5.08 16.88 0.62
CA ASP A 109 4.09 17.60 1.45
C ASP A 109 2.69 17.61 0.82
N ASN A 110 2.59 17.34 -0.48
CA ASN A 110 1.33 17.37 -1.21
C ASN A 110 1.33 16.36 -2.36
N PHE A 111 0.13 16.08 -2.85
CA PHE A 111 -0.09 15.48 -4.16
C PHE A 111 -1.24 16.23 -4.83
N SER A 112 -1.31 16.14 -6.15
CA SER A 112 -2.36 16.80 -6.91
C SER A 112 -2.78 15.93 -8.10
N TYR A 113 -4.02 16.06 -8.52
CA TYR A 113 -4.59 15.24 -9.60
C TYR A 113 -5.70 16.01 -10.31
N CYS A 114 -5.86 15.72 -11.60
CA CYS A 114 -7.02 16.13 -12.38
C CYS A 114 -7.48 14.93 -13.19
N PHE A 115 -8.53 14.25 -12.73
CA PHE A 115 -9.00 13.03 -13.37
C PHE A 115 -9.79 13.36 -14.64
N THR A 116 -9.41 12.69 -15.72
CA THR A 116 -10.15 12.58 -16.98
C THR A 116 -11.31 11.60 -16.82
N ASN A 117 -12.16 11.50 -17.85
CA ASN A 117 -13.29 10.57 -17.82
C ASN A 117 -12.80 9.11 -17.68
N ILE A 118 -13.38 8.36 -16.74
CA ILE A 118 -13.05 6.95 -16.47
C ILE A 118 -13.26 6.03 -17.68
N THR A 119 -14.15 6.39 -18.61
CA THR A 119 -14.37 5.64 -19.86
C THR A 119 -13.64 6.24 -21.06
N GLY A 120 -12.86 7.30 -20.87
CA GLY A 120 -12.04 7.94 -21.90
C GLY A 120 -10.71 7.22 -22.13
N SER A 121 -10.01 7.60 -23.21
CA SER A 121 -8.69 7.04 -23.56
C SER A 121 -7.52 7.86 -23.02
N THR A 122 -7.75 9.08 -22.56
CA THR A 122 -6.70 9.97 -22.04
C THR A 122 -6.37 9.58 -20.60
N PRO A 123 -5.13 9.16 -20.28
CA PRO A 123 -4.74 8.88 -18.91
C PRO A 123 -4.70 10.16 -18.07
N SER A 124 -4.92 10.01 -16.76
CA SER A 124 -4.73 11.10 -15.79
C SER A 124 -3.42 10.92 -15.05
N ALA A 125 -2.74 12.02 -14.74
CA ALA A 125 -1.57 12.00 -13.88
C ALA A 125 -1.96 12.27 -12.42
N VAL A 126 -1.26 11.61 -11.50
CA VAL A 126 -1.18 12.02 -10.10
C VAL A 126 0.23 12.55 -9.90
N LEU A 127 0.33 13.82 -9.54
CA LEU A 127 1.60 14.51 -9.33
C LEU A 127 1.95 14.50 -7.84
N LEU A 128 3.18 14.15 -7.52
CA LEU A 128 3.69 14.05 -6.15
C LEU A 128 4.61 15.23 -5.87
N GLY A 129 4.29 16.04 -4.85
CA GLY A 129 5.05 17.23 -4.49
C GLY A 129 4.93 18.41 -5.47
N LEU A 130 4.01 18.36 -6.42
CA LEU A 130 3.80 19.40 -7.44
C LEU A 130 2.32 19.84 -7.52
N PRO A 131 2.04 21.10 -7.90
CA PRO A 131 0.68 21.59 -8.12
C PRO A 131 0.03 20.99 -9.38
N ALA A 132 -1.31 20.92 -9.39
CA ALA A 132 -2.09 20.22 -10.43
C ALA A 132 -2.17 20.94 -11.80
N ASN A 133 -1.58 22.13 -11.96
CA ASN A 133 -1.80 22.98 -13.14
C ASN A 133 -0.64 23.02 -14.16
N LEU A 134 0.27 22.05 -14.11
CA LEU A 134 1.29 21.87 -15.15
C LEU A 134 0.68 21.34 -16.45
#